data_AF-A0A3B8HVE5-F1
#
_entry.id   AF-A0A3B8HVE5-F1
#
_cell.length_a   1.000
_cell.length_b   1.000
_cell.length_c   1.000
_cell.angle_alpha   90.00
_cell.angle_beta   90.00
_cell.angle_gamma   90.00
#
_symmetry.space_group_name_H-M   'P 1'
#
loop_
_entity.id
_entity.type
_entity.pdbx_description
1 polymer ?
#
loop_
_entity_poly.entity_id
_entity_poly.type
_entity_poly.pdbx_seq_one_letter_code
_entity_poly.pdbx_strand_id
1 'polypeptide(L)'
;MITAPQSQNHNTDKGFTLVELLLVLALLGMVLAGIFQFFFFTNRTYADTDSMSQVIQETNLFISQIEREIRSASKPNDATKAVRVLNNGEQIDIYLYHSSDDKYERISYRLNPSNKTQLQRGSISAAASQSVPGTGSNPQYGAIPEDAWKTLVTNVANHSQNATLFTDISDDQYLTSERRHISIDLRILDPDSNRSVTVQTSAMSRSGRSKTSLIAAGGADAIPASNVIVLYNGSPITSIQTDWRGKTFSVIGKIEPLAATNRSIKWS
;
A
#
# COMPACT_ATOMS: atom_id res chain seq x y z
N MET A 1 -2.36 -71.52 78.90
CA MET A 1 -2.60 -71.87 77.49
C MET A 1 -3.88 -71.16 77.07
N ILE A 2 -3.76 -69.98 76.45
CA ILE A 2 -4.88 -69.11 76.08
C ILE A 2 -4.68 -68.78 74.61
N THR A 3 -5.59 -69.30 73.76
CA THR A 3 -5.58 -69.07 72.32
C THR A 3 -6.55 -67.92 72.04
N ALA A 4 -6.04 -66.82 71.49
CA ALA A 4 -6.85 -65.66 71.09
C ALA A 4 -7.77 -66.00 69.91
N PRO A 5 -8.98 -65.43 69.82
CA PRO A 5 -9.85 -65.63 68.68
C PRO A 5 -9.35 -64.80 67.48
N GLN A 6 -9.28 -65.46 66.33
CA GLN A 6 -8.94 -64.86 65.04
C GLN A 6 -10.08 -63.93 64.58
N SER A 7 -9.75 -62.68 64.30
CA SER A 7 -10.64 -61.73 63.61
C SER A 7 -10.79 -62.18 62.15
N GLN A 8 -11.98 -62.67 61.80
CA GLN A 8 -12.38 -63.00 60.44
C GLN A 8 -12.66 -61.70 59.69
N ASN A 9 -11.71 -61.22 58.89
CA ASN A 9 -11.97 -60.18 57.89
C ASN A 9 -12.86 -60.77 56.80
N HIS A 10 -14.15 -60.45 56.83
CA HIS A 10 -15.06 -60.71 55.72
C HIS A 10 -14.74 -59.75 54.57
N ASN A 11 -13.80 -60.12 53.70
CA ASN A 11 -13.72 -59.52 52.38
C ASN A 11 -14.99 -59.90 51.62
N THR A 12 -15.93 -58.96 51.54
CA THR A 12 -17.16 -59.12 50.79
C THR A 12 -16.87 -58.72 49.36
N ASP A 13 -16.38 -59.68 48.57
CA ASP A 13 -16.22 -59.53 47.12
C ASP A 13 -17.62 -59.53 46.49
N LYS A 14 -18.26 -58.36 46.47
CA LYS A 14 -19.53 -58.14 45.78
C LYS A 14 -19.25 -58.03 44.28
N GLY A 15 -19.59 -59.09 43.54
CA GLY A 15 -19.57 -59.06 42.07
C GLY A 15 -20.58 -58.05 41.51
N PHE A 16 -20.25 -57.46 40.36
CA PHE A 16 -21.14 -56.54 39.66
C PHE A 16 -22.37 -57.25 39.12
N THR A 17 -23.54 -56.64 39.30
CA THR A 17 -24.76 -57.13 38.67
C THR A 17 -24.78 -56.74 37.18
N LEU A 18 -25.40 -57.58 36.35
CA LEU A 18 -25.57 -57.29 34.92
C LEU A 18 -26.32 -55.96 34.70
N VAL A 19 -27.25 -55.63 35.59
CA VAL A 19 -28.03 -54.39 35.55
C VAL A 19 -27.17 -53.17 35.85
N GLU A 20 -26.27 -53.23 36.84
CA GLU A 20 -25.30 -52.15 37.09
C GLU A 20 -24.39 -51.90 35.89
N LEU A 21 -23.92 -52.97 35.24
CA LEU A 21 -23.09 -52.84 34.04
C LEU A 21 -23.84 -52.14 32.89
N LEU A 22 -25.11 -52.52 32.66
CA LEU A 22 -25.95 -51.88 31.64
C LEU A 22 -26.19 -50.39 31.93
N LEU A 23 -26.42 -50.02 33.20
CA LEU A 23 -26.59 -48.63 33.62
C LEU A 23 -25.30 -47.82 33.40
N VAL A 24 -24.14 -48.37 33.76
CA VAL A 24 -22.85 -47.72 33.53
C VAL A 24 -22.59 -47.50 32.05
N LEU A 25 -22.87 -48.50 31.21
CA LEU A 25 -22.72 -48.39 29.75
C LEU A 25 -23.68 -47.34 29.15
N ALA A 26 -24.92 -47.28 29.62
CA ALA A 26 -25.89 -46.27 29.18
C ALA A 26 -25.45 -44.85 29.56
N LEU A 27 -24.99 -44.65 30.80
CA LEU A 27 -24.46 -43.37 31.26
C LEU A 27 -23.18 -42.97 30.50
N LEU A 28 -22.29 -43.94 30.26
CA LEU A 28 -21.08 -43.72 29.47
C LEU A 28 -21.43 -43.27 28.05
N GLY A 29 -22.43 -43.89 27.41
CA GLY A 29 -22.91 -43.49 26.08
C GLY A 29 -23.41 -42.05 26.04
N MET A 30 -24.18 -41.62 27.06
CA MET A 30 -24.65 -40.24 27.19
C MET A 30 -23.49 -39.25 27.37
N VAL A 31 -22.51 -39.58 28.22
CA VAL A 31 -21.33 -38.74 28.44
C VAL A 31 -20.50 -38.61 27.15
N LEU A 32 -20.26 -39.72 26.45
CA LEU A 32 -19.55 -39.72 25.17
C LEU A 32 -20.27 -38.87 24.12
N ALA A 33 -21.59 -38.97 24.02
CA ALA A 33 -22.37 -38.13 23.11
C ALA A 33 -22.18 -36.63 23.40
N GLY A 34 -22.19 -36.24 24.68
CA GLY A 34 -21.91 -34.86 25.10
C GLY A 34 -20.50 -34.40 24.72
N ILE A 35 -19.49 -35.24 24.95
CA ILE A 35 -18.09 -34.96 24.57
C ILE A 35 -17.96 -34.80 23.06
N PHE A 36 -18.57 -35.68 22.26
CA PHE A 36 -18.53 -35.59 20.81
C PHE A 36 -19.18 -34.29 20.31
N GLN A 37 -20.33 -33.90 20.85
CA GLN A 37 -20.98 -32.64 20.48
C GLN A 37 -20.09 -31.43 20.78
N PHE A 38 -19.44 -31.41 21.94
CA PHE A 38 -18.50 -30.34 22.31
C PHE A 38 -17.27 -30.33 21.39
N PHE A 39 -16.73 -31.49 21.05
CA PHE A 39 -15.58 -31.64 20.16
C PHE A 39 -15.87 -31.12 18.75
N PHE A 40 -17.02 -31.49 18.16
CA PHE A 40 -17.41 -30.99 16.84
C PHE A 40 -17.67 -29.48 16.84
N PHE A 41 -18.33 -28.97 17.87
CA PHE A 41 -18.56 -27.53 18.02
C PHE A 41 -17.24 -26.76 18.10
N THR A 42 -16.30 -27.25 18.90
CA THR A 42 -14.98 -26.63 19.10
C THR A 42 -14.17 -26.64 17.80
N ASN A 43 -14.07 -27.79 17.11
CA ASN A 43 -13.33 -27.88 15.84
C ASN A 43 -13.91 -26.95 14.76
N ARG A 44 -15.25 -26.87 14.66
CA ARG A 44 -15.88 -25.96 13.71
C ARG A 44 -15.54 -24.50 14.03
N THR A 45 -15.58 -24.13 15.31
CA THR A 45 -15.24 -22.77 15.74
C THR A 45 -13.78 -22.42 15.43
N TYR A 46 -12.85 -23.37 15.62
CA TYR A 46 -11.44 -23.17 15.28
C TYR A 46 -11.23 -23.00 13.77
N ALA A 47 -11.86 -23.85 12.95
CA ALA A 47 -11.79 -23.73 11.50
C ALA A 47 -12.31 -22.38 11.00
N ASP A 48 -13.47 -21.94 11.50
CA ASP A 48 -14.07 -20.64 11.15
C ASP A 48 -13.20 -19.45 11.61
N THR A 49 -12.43 -19.60 12.69
CA THR A 49 -11.54 -18.54 13.19
C THR A 49 -10.26 -18.45 12.35
N ASP A 50 -9.75 -19.59 11.89
CA ASP A 50 -8.52 -19.65 11.09
C ASP A 50 -8.71 -19.04 9.69
N SER A 51 -9.83 -19.34 9.02
CA SER A 51 -10.16 -18.73 7.72
C SER A 51 -10.28 -17.21 7.81
N MET A 52 -10.95 -16.72 8.86
CA MET A 52 -11.08 -15.28 9.13
C MET A 52 -9.74 -14.60 9.40
N SER A 53 -8.84 -15.26 10.12
CA SER A 53 -7.49 -14.75 10.42
C SER A 53 -6.69 -14.50 9.14
N GLN A 54 -6.76 -15.43 8.17
CA GLN A 54 -6.09 -15.30 6.87
C GLN A 54 -6.61 -14.08 6.09
N VAL A 55 -7.94 -13.90 6.03
CA VAL A 55 -8.56 -12.74 5.37
C VAL A 55 -8.10 -11.42 5.98
N ILE A 56 -8.05 -11.33 7.32
CA ILE A 56 -7.59 -10.13 8.02
C ILE A 56 -6.11 -9.85 7.72
N GLN A 57 -5.27 -10.88 7.65
CA GLN A 57 -3.85 -10.72 7.32
C GLN A 57 -3.64 -10.18 5.90
N GLU A 58 -4.31 -10.76 4.90
CA GLU A 58 -4.26 -10.28 3.50
C GLU A 58 -4.72 -8.82 3.40
N THR A 59 -5.80 -8.48 4.11
CA THR A 59 -6.34 -7.12 4.15
C THR A 59 -5.33 -6.13 4.72
N ASN A 60 -4.70 -6.46 5.85
CA ASN A 60 -3.71 -5.58 6.48
C ASN A 60 -2.47 -5.39 5.61
N LEU A 61 -2.04 -6.44 4.91
CA LEU A 61 -0.93 -6.35 3.94
C LEU A 61 -1.29 -5.42 2.78
N PHE A 62 -2.48 -5.57 2.20
CA PHE A 62 -2.99 -4.69 1.15
C PHE A 62 -3.03 -3.24 1.62
N ILE A 63 -3.65 -2.95 2.78
CA ILE A 63 -3.79 -1.61 3.33
C ILE A 63 -2.43 -0.97 3.59
N SER A 64 -1.51 -1.67 4.25
CA SER A 64 -0.16 -1.17 4.51
C SER A 64 0.60 -0.87 3.22
N GLN A 65 0.41 -1.70 2.19
CA GLN A 65 1.05 -1.52 0.89
C GLN A 65 0.48 -0.29 0.15
N ILE A 66 -0.84 -0.20 -0.01
CA ILE A 66 -1.45 0.90 -0.76
C ILE A 66 -1.24 2.25 -0.05
N GLU A 67 -1.29 2.29 1.29
CA GLU A 67 -1.00 3.51 2.04
C GLU A 67 0.43 3.99 1.82
N ARG A 68 1.40 3.06 1.82
CA ARG A 68 2.80 3.39 1.55
C ARG A 68 2.96 3.98 0.15
N GLU A 69 2.33 3.34 -0.83
CA GLU A 69 2.40 3.76 -2.24
C GLU A 69 1.72 5.13 -2.47
N ILE A 70 0.54 5.36 -1.88
CA ILE A 70 -0.13 6.68 -1.89
C ILE A 70 0.76 7.75 -1.24
N ARG A 71 1.35 7.46 -0.07
CA ARG A 71 2.23 8.41 0.62
C ARG A 71 3.47 8.76 -0.20
N SER A 72 4.01 7.81 -0.97
CA SER A 72 5.14 8.02 -1.88
C SER A 72 4.76 8.57 -3.26
N ALA A 73 3.46 8.76 -3.53
CA ALA A 73 3.02 9.23 -4.83
C ALA A 73 3.61 10.61 -5.15
N SER A 74 3.99 10.79 -6.41
CA SER A 74 4.57 12.01 -6.94
C SER A 74 3.94 12.35 -8.28
N LYS A 75 3.61 13.63 -8.46
CA LYS A 75 3.03 14.15 -9.70
C LYS A 75 3.98 13.87 -10.88
N PRO A 76 3.52 13.14 -11.92
CA PRO A 76 4.37 12.83 -13.07
C PRO A 76 4.58 14.06 -13.96
N ASN A 77 3.51 14.79 -14.30
CA ASN A 77 3.53 15.99 -15.14
C ASN A 77 2.44 16.99 -14.67
N ASP A 78 2.38 18.19 -15.27
CA ASP A 78 1.42 19.22 -14.87
C ASP A 78 -0.07 18.87 -15.09
N ALA A 79 -0.37 18.04 -16.08
CA ALA A 79 -1.72 17.66 -16.50
C ALA A 79 -2.31 16.46 -15.73
N THR A 80 -1.49 15.73 -14.96
CA THR A 80 -1.86 14.48 -14.31
C THR A 80 -1.66 14.58 -12.79
N LYS A 81 -2.68 14.16 -12.03
CA LYS A 81 -2.64 14.08 -10.56
C LYS A 81 -1.69 12.97 -10.11
N ALA A 82 -1.03 13.13 -8.96
CA ALA A 82 -0.13 12.11 -8.39
C ALA A 82 -0.84 10.77 -8.11
N VAL A 83 -2.13 10.85 -7.78
CA VAL A 83 -3.03 9.71 -7.62
C VAL A 83 -4.31 10.03 -8.38
N ARG A 84 -4.84 9.05 -9.11
CA ARG A 84 -6.07 9.17 -9.90
C ARG A 84 -7.02 8.05 -9.54
N VAL A 85 -8.24 8.42 -9.18
CA VAL A 85 -9.34 7.47 -9.05
C VAL A 85 -10.06 7.38 -10.39
N LEU A 86 -10.34 6.16 -10.85
CA LEU A 86 -10.89 5.83 -12.15
C LEU A 86 -12.08 4.88 -11.97
N ASN A 87 -12.85 4.68 -13.05
CA ASN A 87 -13.99 3.75 -13.10
C ASN A 87 -14.95 3.91 -11.91
N ASN A 88 -15.31 5.16 -11.60
CA ASN A 88 -16.19 5.51 -10.47
C ASN A 88 -15.71 4.92 -9.12
N GLY A 89 -14.39 4.86 -8.90
CA GLY A 89 -13.82 4.38 -7.64
C GLY A 89 -13.54 2.88 -7.57
N GLU A 90 -13.69 2.15 -8.69
CA GLU A 90 -13.30 0.74 -8.79
C GLU A 90 -11.80 0.55 -9.13
N GLN A 91 -11.14 1.63 -9.58
CA GLN A 91 -9.72 1.62 -9.92
C GLN A 91 -9.02 2.86 -9.37
N ILE A 92 -7.75 2.69 -9.00
CA ILE A 92 -6.86 3.78 -8.59
C ILE A 92 -5.50 3.59 -9.26
N ASP A 93 -4.99 4.66 -9.86
CA ASP A 93 -3.65 4.75 -10.44
C ASP A 93 -2.79 5.66 -9.55
N ILE A 94 -1.62 5.17 -9.16
CA ILE A 94 -0.65 5.85 -8.30
C ILE A 94 0.64 6.01 -9.11
N TYR A 95 1.13 7.24 -9.22
CA TYR A 95 2.35 7.55 -9.95
C TYR A 95 3.51 7.81 -8.99
N LEU A 96 4.67 7.23 -9.30
CA LEU A 96 5.88 7.34 -8.50
C LEU A 96 7.08 7.67 -9.39
N TYR A 97 8.04 8.38 -8.81
CA TYR A 97 9.35 8.62 -9.41
C TYR A 97 10.44 8.08 -8.48
N HIS A 98 11.22 7.14 -8.99
CA HIS A 98 12.35 6.54 -8.31
C HIS A 98 13.63 7.28 -8.73
N SER A 99 14.13 8.14 -7.84
CA SER A 99 15.33 8.94 -8.12
C SER A 99 16.63 8.14 -8.16
N SER A 100 16.66 6.92 -7.60
CA SER A 100 17.83 6.03 -7.62
C SER A 100 18.12 5.51 -9.02
N ASP A 101 17.05 5.13 -9.74
CA ASP A 101 17.12 4.41 -11.01
C ASP A 101 16.67 5.26 -12.20
N ASP A 102 16.31 6.53 -11.94
CA ASP A 102 15.72 7.46 -12.90
C ASP A 102 14.55 6.82 -13.67
N LYS A 103 13.66 6.17 -12.92
CA LYS A 103 12.50 5.45 -13.44
C LYS A 103 11.23 6.03 -12.89
N TYR A 104 10.24 6.07 -13.75
CA TYR A 104 8.88 6.36 -13.36
C TYR A 104 8.08 5.07 -13.31
N GLU A 105 7.28 4.91 -12.27
CA GLU A 105 6.43 3.75 -12.07
C GLU A 105 4.98 4.20 -11.95
N ARG A 106 4.09 3.50 -12.65
CA ARG A 106 2.65 3.55 -12.39
C ARG A 106 2.24 2.24 -11.73
N ILE A 107 1.68 2.35 -10.55
CA ILE A 107 1.05 1.24 -9.84
C ILE A 107 -0.46 1.44 -9.95
N SER A 108 -1.20 0.40 -10.28
CA SER A 108 -2.66 0.46 -10.38
C SER A 108 -3.28 -0.65 -9.55
N TYR A 109 -4.37 -0.31 -8.86
CA TYR A 109 -5.24 -1.26 -8.20
C TYR A 109 -6.61 -1.20 -8.84
N ARG A 110 -7.18 -2.36 -9.16
CA ARG A 110 -8.51 -2.45 -9.73
C ARG A 110 -9.24 -3.68 -9.24
N LEU A 111 -10.56 -3.61 -9.21
CA LEU A 111 -11.38 -4.83 -9.23
C LEU A 111 -11.22 -5.51 -10.59
N ASN A 112 -11.08 -6.83 -10.60
CA ASN A 112 -10.94 -7.59 -11.84
C ASN A 112 -12.19 -7.34 -12.72
N PRO A 113 -12.03 -6.88 -13.98
CA PRO A 113 -13.14 -6.53 -14.85
C PRO A 113 -14.09 -7.70 -15.14
N SER A 114 -13.55 -8.92 -15.20
CA SER A 114 -14.32 -10.15 -15.44
C SER A 114 -14.95 -10.68 -14.15
N ASN A 115 -14.32 -10.42 -13.00
CA ASN A 115 -14.76 -10.91 -11.71
C ASN A 115 -14.56 -9.85 -10.62
N LYS A 116 -15.59 -9.04 -10.36
CA LYS A 116 -15.53 -7.93 -9.39
C LYS A 116 -15.24 -8.33 -7.94
N THR A 117 -15.12 -9.63 -7.64
CA THR A 117 -14.77 -10.12 -6.30
C THR A 117 -13.26 -10.21 -6.06
N GLN A 118 -12.43 -9.89 -7.04
CA GLN A 118 -10.97 -9.97 -6.91
C GLN A 118 -10.33 -8.59 -7.03
N LEU A 119 -9.57 -8.20 -6.01
CA LEU A 119 -8.74 -7.02 -6.05
C LEU A 119 -7.38 -7.38 -6.62
N GLN A 120 -6.98 -6.68 -7.68
CA GLN A 120 -5.73 -6.90 -8.37
C GLN A 120 -4.83 -5.67 -8.28
N ARG A 121 -3.53 -5.92 -8.27
CA ARG A 121 -2.48 -4.91 -8.40
C ARG A 121 -1.65 -5.19 -9.63
N GLY A 122 -1.40 -4.15 -10.42
CA GLY A 122 -0.48 -4.16 -11.53
C GLY A 122 0.52 -3.01 -11.41
N SER A 123 1.70 -3.17 -12.00
CA SER A 123 2.71 -2.11 -12.05
C SER A 123 3.44 -2.11 -13.38
N ILE A 124 3.78 -0.93 -13.86
CA ILE A 124 4.58 -0.74 -15.07
C ILE A 124 5.58 0.39 -14.84
N SER A 125 6.82 0.16 -15.28
CA SER A 125 7.91 1.13 -15.17
C SER A 125 8.36 1.59 -16.55
N ALA A 126 8.66 2.88 -16.67
CA ALA A 126 9.26 3.48 -17.85
C ALA A 126 10.54 4.24 -17.46
N ALA A 127 11.58 4.15 -18.29
CA ALA A 127 12.81 4.92 -18.10
C ALA A 127 12.54 6.41 -18.34
N ALA A 128 13.09 7.29 -17.51
CA ALA A 128 12.90 8.74 -17.65
C ALA A 128 13.43 9.30 -18.98
N SER A 129 14.41 8.62 -19.60
CA SER A 129 15.03 9.00 -20.87
C SER A 129 14.22 8.63 -22.12
N GLN A 130 13.24 7.73 -22.01
CA GLN A 130 12.45 7.28 -23.16
C GLN A 130 11.25 8.19 -23.44
N SER A 131 10.76 8.93 -22.44
CA SER A 131 9.90 10.11 -22.59
C SER A 131 9.78 10.77 -21.22
N VAL A 132 10.00 12.09 -21.13
CA VAL A 132 9.39 12.90 -20.05
C VAL A 132 7.92 12.50 -19.99
N PRO A 133 7.30 12.28 -18.82
CA PRO A 133 5.87 11.98 -18.73
C PRO A 133 5.12 13.01 -19.59
N GLY A 134 4.68 12.60 -20.78
CA GLY A 134 4.24 13.53 -21.82
C GLY A 134 3.15 14.46 -21.30
N THR A 135 2.90 15.59 -21.95
CA THR A 135 2.00 16.65 -21.41
C THR A 135 0.51 16.25 -21.30
N GLY A 136 0.14 15.03 -21.69
CA GLY A 136 -1.23 14.54 -21.62
C GLY A 136 -1.63 13.99 -20.24
N SER A 137 -2.94 13.82 -20.04
CA SER A 137 -3.54 13.36 -18.77
C SER A 137 -3.16 11.92 -18.39
N ASN A 138 -2.66 11.12 -19.34
CA ASN A 138 -2.05 9.81 -19.11
C ASN A 138 -0.60 9.86 -19.60
N PRO A 139 0.38 10.09 -18.71
CA PRO A 139 1.78 10.05 -19.09
C PRO A 139 2.11 8.64 -19.61
N GLN A 140 3.06 8.52 -20.54
CA GLN A 140 3.30 7.37 -21.44
C GLN A 140 3.66 6.01 -20.79
N TYR A 141 3.17 5.71 -19.59
CA TYR A 141 3.30 4.44 -18.87
C TYR A 141 2.64 3.23 -19.57
N GLY A 142 2.27 3.34 -20.85
CA GLY A 142 1.58 2.29 -21.59
C GLY A 142 0.27 1.85 -20.93
N ALA A 143 -0.26 0.70 -21.34
CA ALA A 143 -1.22 -0.06 -20.56
C ALA A 143 -0.46 -1.05 -19.67
N ILE A 144 -0.98 -1.36 -18.49
CA ILE A 144 -0.44 -2.50 -17.72
C ILE A 144 -0.84 -3.77 -18.47
N PRO A 145 0.12 -4.60 -18.91
CA PRO A 145 -0.16 -5.86 -19.59
C PRO A 145 -1.10 -6.74 -18.75
N GLU A 146 -1.98 -7.51 -19.38
CA GLU A 146 -2.96 -8.33 -18.65
C GLU A 146 -2.30 -9.40 -17.77
N ASP A 147 -1.10 -9.87 -18.14
CA ASP A 147 -0.27 -10.80 -17.37
C ASP A 147 0.47 -10.16 -16.18
N ALA A 148 0.55 -8.83 -16.12
CA ALA A 148 1.19 -8.09 -15.03
C ALA A 148 0.26 -7.85 -13.82
N TRP A 149 -1.01 -8.26 -13.90
CA TRP A 149 -1.97 -8.13 -12.82
C TRP A 149 -1.89 -9.32 -11.87
N LYS A 150 -1.65 -9.04 -10.59
CA LYS A 150 -1.63 -10.03 -9.52
C LYS A 150 -2.81 -9.83 -8.59
N THR A 151 -3.56 -10.89 -8.32
CA THR A 151 -4.62 -10.89 -7.30
C THR A 151 -4.00 -10.74 -5.91
N LEU A 152 -4.48 -9.76 -5.14
CA LEU A 152 -4.06 -9.50 -3.76
C LEU A 152 -5.07 -9.99 -2.74
N VAL A 153 -6.36 -9.78 -3.01
CA VAL A 153 -7.46 -10.12 -2.11
C VAL A 153 -8.55 -10.78 -2.94
N THR A 154 -9.10 -11.88 -2.41
CA THR A 154 -10.22 -12.59 -3.00
C THR A 154 -11.50 -12.34 -2.19
N ASN A 155 -12.66 -12.60 -2.79
CA ASN A 155 -13.98 -12.45 -2.17
C ASN A 155 -14.30 -11.03 -1.68
N VAL A 156 -13.82 -10.02 -2.40
CA VAL A 156 -14.25 -8.64 -2.20
C VAL A 156 -15.76 -8.56 -2.44
N ALA A 157 -16.49 -7.99 -1.49
CA ALA A 157 -17.92 -7.77 -1.61
C ALA A 157 -18.16 -6.73 -2.70
N ASN A 158 -19.19 -6.95 -3.53
CA ASN A 158 -19.60 -5.93 -4.49
C ASN A 158 -20.02 -4.67 -3.75
N HIS A 159 -19.40 -3.55 -4.09
CA HIS A 159 -19.85 -2.25 -3.63
C HIS A 159 -21.17 -1.89 -4.33
N SER A 160 -22.17 -1.48 -3.55
CA SER A 160 -23.46 -0.98 -4.05
C SER A 160 -23.27 0.31 -4.86
N GLN A 161 -24.28 0.74 -5.62
CA GLN A 161 -24.24 1.91 -6.52
C GLN A 161 -23.77 3.24 -5.87
N ASN A 162 -23.75 3.34 -4.55
CA ASN A 162 -23.30 4.51 -3.79
C ASN A 162 -22.04 4.29 -2.95
N ALA A 163 -21.48 3.08 -2.96
CA ALA A 163 -20.24 2.77 -2.26
C ALA A 163 -19.13 2.60 -3.30
N THR A 164 -17.98 3.22 -3.07
CA THR A 164 -16.83 3.13 -3.98
C THR A 164 -15.64 2.61 -3.20
N LEU A 165 -14.87 1.70 -3.79
CA LEU A 165 -13.67 1.16 -3.13
C LEU A 165 -12.63 2.26 -2.87
N PHE A 166 -12.46 3.18 -3.82
CA PHE A 166 -11.57 4.32 -3.74
C PHE A 166 -12.34 5.62 -3.91
N THR A 167 -12.13 6.58 -3.01
CA THR A 167 -12.68 7.93 -3.12
C THR A 167 -11.58 8.95 -2.92
N ASP A 168 -11.46 9.91 -3.82
CA ASP A 168 -10.55 11.04 -3.62
C ASP A 168 -11.31 12.18 -2.95
N ILE A 169 -11.03 12.40 -1.67
CA ILE A 169 -11.68 13.44 -0.85
C ILE A 169 -11.18 14.83 -1.26
N SER A 170 -9.95 14.90 -1.77
CA SER A 170 -9.32 16.14 -2.21
C SER A 170 -9.56 16.45 -3.67
N ASP A 171 -10.55 15.80 -4.30
CA ASP A 171 -10.80 15.98 -5.73
C ASP A 171 -11.35 17.37 -6.04
N ASP A 172 -10.41 18.28 -6.29
CA ASP A 172 -10.66 19.54 -6.92
C ASP A 172 -10.74 19.36 -8.44
N GLN A 173 -11.79 19.94 -9.04
CA GLN A 173 -11.95 19.97 -10.51
C GLN A 173 -10.79 20.72 -11.19
N TYR A 174 -10.11 21.58 -10.44
CA TYR A 174 -8.92 22.32 -10.83
C TYR A 174 -7.73 21.63 -10.20
N LEU A 175 -6.65 21.34 -10.93
CA LEU A 175 -5.44 20.60 -10.46
C LEU A 175 -4.61 21.37 -9.40
N THR A 176 -5.27 22.02 -8.45
CA THR A 176 -4.66 22.97 -7.50
C THR A 176 -4.01 22.28 -6.33
N SER A 177 -4.57 21.16 -5.87
CA SER A 177 -4.00 20.34 -4.81
C SER A 177 -3.06 19.31 -5.39
N GLU A 178 -1.76 19.52 -5.17
CA GLU A 178 -0.73 18.56 -5.54
C GLU A 178 -0.74 17.32 -4.62
N ARG A 179 -1.27 17.47 -3.40
CA ARG A 179 -1.46 16.39 -2.45
C ARG A 179 -2.85 15.77 -2.62
N ARG A 180 -2.92 14.45 -2.61
CA ARG A 180 -4.16 13.69 -2.78
C ARG A 180 -4.52 12.98 -1.49
N HIS A 181 -5.74 13.19 -1.02
CA HIS A 181 -6.31 12.51 0.14
C HIS A 181 -7.30 11.45 -0.36
N ILE A 182 -6.91 10.19 -0.24
CA ILE A 182 -7.67 9.05 -0.73
C ILE A 182 -8.27 8.31 0.45
N SER A 183 -9.59 8.11 0.41
CA SER A 183 -10.32 7.17 1.25
C SER A 183 -10.39 5.82 0.55
N ILE A 184 -10.18 4.75 1.31
CA ILE A 184 -10.25 3.37 0.87
C ILE A 184 -11.28 2.67 1.75
N ASP A 185 -12.33 2.12 1.14
CA ASP A 185 -13.36 1.33 1.81
C ASP A 185 -13.37 -0.08 1.22
N LEU A 186 -12.77 -1.03 1.92
CA LEU A 186 -12.65 -2.41 1.48
C LEU A 186 -13.56 -3.31 2.32
N ARG A 187 -14.47 -4.02 1.65
CA ARG A 187 -15.32 -5.04 2.25
C ARG A 187 -15.01 -6.40 1.66
N ILE A 188 -14.67 -7.38 2.49
CA ILE A 188 -14.32 -8.74 2.08
C ILE A 188 -15.27 -9.71 2.76
N LEU A 189 -15.72 -10.72 2.03
CA LEU A 189 -16.56 -11.80 2.53
C LEU A 189 -15.69 -13.01 2.81
N ASP A 190 -15.84 -13.58 4.00
CA ASP A 190 -15.31 -14.90 4.30
C ASP A 190 -16.07 -15.95 3.46
N PRO A 191 -15.37 -16.75 2.62
CA PRO A 191 -16.02 -17.75 1.77
C PRO A 191 -16.81 -18.80 2.56
N ASP A 192 -16.41 -19.12 3.79
CA ASP A 192 -16.98 -20.22 4.55
C ASP A 192 -18.14 -19.78 5.43
N SER A 193 -18.02 -18.62 6.07
CA SER A 193 -19.04 -18.11 7.00
C SER A 193 -19.95 -17.03 6.42
N ASN A 194 -19.67 -16.53 5.21
CA ASN A 194 -20.34 -15.39 4.56
C ASN A 194 -20.38 -14.13 5.44
N ARG A 195 -19.50 -14.04 6.44
CA ARG A 195 -19.34 -12.86 7.29
C ARG A 195 -18.47 -11.86 6.54
N SER A 196 -18.85 -10.58 6.62
CA SER A 196 -18.05 -9.53 5.98
C SER A 196 -17.09 -8.85 6.97
N VAL A 197 -15.83 -8.76 6.60
CA VAL A 197 -14.85 -7.85 7.20
C VAL A 197 -14.89 -6.55 6.41
N THR A 198 -15.05 -5.42 7.10
CA THR A 198 -14.99 -4.09 6.47
C THR A 198 -13.83 -3.32 7.06
N VAL A 199 -12.96 -2.79 6.21
CA VAL A 199 -11.81 -2.00 6.58
C VAL A 199 -11.87 -0.68 5.84
N GLN A 200 -11.87 0.40 6.62
CA GLN A 200 -11.84 1.77 6.11
C GLN A 200 -10.54 2.42 6.55
N THR A 201 -9.81 3.00 5.60
CA THR A 201 -8.62 3.81 5.89
C THR A 201 -8.57 5.02 4.96
N SER A 202 -7.70 5.96 5.29
CA SER A 202 -7.42 7.11 4.46
C SER A 202 -5.93 7.41 4.42
N ALA A 203 -5.40 7.75 3.24
CA ALA A 203 -4.01 8.12 3.06
C ALA A 203 -3.87 9.43 2.28
N MET A 204 -2.89 10.24 2.68
CA MET A 204 -2.53 11.47 1.97
C MET A 204 -1.15 11.33 1.31
N SER A 205 -1.04 11.73 0.05
CA SER A 205 0.26 11.81 -0.62
C SER A 205 1.14 12.91 -0.04
N ARG A 206 2.44 12.64 0.14
CA ARG A 206 3.37 13.58 0.79
C ARG A 206 4.01 14.56 -0.20
N SER A 207 4.17 14.16 -1.46
CA SER A 207 4.91 14.93 -2.47
C SER A 207 3.98 15.51 -3.54
N GLY A 208 4.25 16.76 -3.93
CA GLY A 208 3.46 17.48 -4.92
C GLY A 208 4.08 17.58 -6.31
N ARG A 209 5.42 17.48 -6.43
CA ARG A 209 6.16 17.57 -7.71
C ARG A 209 7.36 16.63 -7.75
N SER A 210 7.51 15.88 -8.85
CA SER A 210 8.76 15.19 -9.19
C SER A 210 9.83 16.18 -9.66
N LYS A 211 11.12 15.86 -9.50
CA LYS A 211 12.25 16.71 -9.96
C LYS A 211 12.17 17.04 -11.46
N THR A 212 11.66 16.13 -12.29
CA THR A 212 11.48 16.40 -13.72
C THR A 212 10.25 17.26 -14.00
N SER A 213 9.19 17.22 -13.17
CA SER A 213 8.08 18.18 -13.29
C SER A 213 8.51 19.61 -13.01
N LEU A 214 9.60 19.83 -12.25
CA LEU A 214 10.21 21.15 -12.10
C LEU A 214 10.93 21.64 -13.37
N ILE A 215 11.39 20.71 -14.21
CA ILE A 215 12.10 20.98 -15.47
C ILE A 215 11.10 21.06 -16.64
N ALA A 216 10.06 20.23 -16.62
CA ALA A 216 8.98 20.17 -17.62
C ALA A 216 7.89 21.24 -17.40
N ALA A 217 7.72 21.72 -16.16
CA ALA A 217 7.04 22.98 -15.89
C ALA A 217 7.95 24.14 -16.32
N GLY A 218 8.21 24.23 -17.62
CA GLY A 218 8.45 25.50 -18.29
C GLY A 218 7.19 26.34 -18.17
N GLY A 219 6.82 26.71 -16.95
CA GLY A 219 5.90 27.81 -16.72
C GLY A 219 6.46 29.00 -17.47
N ALA A 220 5.60 29.80 -18.08
CA ALA A 220 5.97 30.94 -18.90
C ALA A 220 6.89 31.98 -18.20
N ASP A 221 7.18 31.79 -16.90
CA ASP A 221 8.07 32.61 -16.07
C ASP A 221 9.40 31.94 -15.67
N ALA A 222 9.62 30.66 -16.04
CA ALA A 222 10.90 29.99 -15.83
C ALA A 222 11.87 30.38 -16.97
N ILE A 223 12.46 31.57 -16.86
CA ILE A 223 13.52 32.00 -17.77
C ILE A 223 14.76 31.15 -17.47
N PRO A 224 15.22 30.27 -18.39
CA PRO A 224 16.45 29.52 -18.18
C PRO A 224 17.61 30.51 -17.97
N ALA A 225 18.55 30.15 -17.10
CA ALA A 225 19.73 30.97 -16.89
C ALA A 225 20.44 31.16 -18.24
N SER A 226 20.46 32.39 -18.76
CA SER A 226 20.91 32.70 -20.11
C SER A 226 22.42 32.87 -20.18
N ASN A 227 23.02 33.31 -19.08
CA ASN A 227 24.46 33.59 -19.02
C ASN A 227 24.98 33.59 -17.57
N VAL A 228 26.26 33.27 -17.41
CA VAL A 228 27.02 33.47 -16.17
C VAL A 228 28.11 34.50 -16.47
N ILE A 229 27.97 35.68 -15.88
CA ILE A 229 28.93 36.78 -16.03
C ILE A 229 29.85 36.76 -14.81
N VAL A 230 31.15 36.63 -15.03
CA VAL A 230 32.16 36.75 -13.97
C VAL A 230 32.58 38.22 -13.90
N LEU A 231 32.44 38.82 -12.71
CA LEU A 231 32.78 40.21 -12.44
C LEU A 231 34.05 40.28 -11.59
N TYR A 232 34.96 41.17 -11.96
CA TYR A 232 36.10 41.59 -11.14
C TYR A 232 36.03 43.10 -10.93
N ASN A 233 36.03 43.56 -9.68
CA ASN A 233 35.81 44.96 -9.31
C ASN A 233 34.57 45.62 -9.98
N GLY A 234 33.51 44.83 -10.17
CA GLY A 234 32.25 45.32 -10.74
C GLY A 234 32.19 45.35 -12.28
N SER A 235 33.26 44.97 -12.98
CA SER A 235 33.29 44.90 -14.45
C SER A 235 33.35 43.45 -14.95
N PRO A 236 32.66 43.11 -16.06
CA PRO A 236 32.70 41.77 -16.63
C PRO A 236 34.07 41.46 -17.21
N ILE A 237 34.57 40.26 -16.90
CA ILE A 237 35.83 39.73 -17.40
C ILE A 237 35.59 38.43 -18.16
N THR A 238 36.28 38.26 -19.29
CA THR A 238 36.20 37.07 -20.15
C THR A 238 37.46 36.21 -20.08
N SER A 239 38.55 36.76 -19.56
CA SER A 239 39.78 36.04 -19.30
C SER A 239 40.51 36.66 -18.12
N ILE A 240 41.25 35.83 -17.38
CA ILE A 240 42.16 36.26 -16.33
C ILE A 240 43.55 35.90 -16.83
N GLN A 241 44.32 36.89 -17.28
CA GLN A 241 45.72 36.68 -17.58
C GLN A 241 46.55 37.07 -16.37
N THR A 242 47.39 36.14 -15.91
CA THR A 242 48.15 36.32 -14.69
C THR A 242 49.61 35.82 -14.84
N ASP A 243 50.56 36.70 -14.52
CA ASP A 243 51.95 36.49 -14.08
C ASP A 243 52.14 36.36 -12.54
N TRP A 244 51.09 36.01 -11.76
CA TRP A 244 50.98 36.38 -10.33
C TRP A 244 51.26 35.21 -9.38
N ARG A 245 52.49 35.13 -8.85
CA ARG A 245 52.82 34.28 -7.69
C ARG A 245 52.31 34.92 -6.39
N GLY A 246 51.45 34.21 -5.66
CA GLY A 246 51.16 34.46 -4.24
C GLY A 246 50.11 35.52 -3.90
N LYS A 247 49.24 35.94 -4.83
CA LYS A 247 48.11 36.84 -4.53
C LYS A 247 46.77 36.14 -4.68
N THR A 248 45.86 36.38 -3.74
CA THR A 248 44.45 35.94 -3.81
C THR A 248 43.62 37.05 -4.42
N PHE A 249 42.71 36.71 -5.34
CA PHE A 249 41.75 37.64 -5.91
C PHE A 249 40.32 37.12 -5.70
N SER A 250 39.36 38.04 -5.60
CA SER A 250 37.95 37.72 -5.41
C SER A 250 37.19 38.07 -6.70
N VAL A 251 36.44 37.12 -7.22
CA VAL A 251 35.53 37.30 -8.36
C VAL A 251 34.11 37.03 -7.91
N ILE A 252 33.16 37.72 -8.54
CA ILE A 252 31.73 37.54 -8.27
C ILE A 252 31.10 36.94 -9.51
N GLY A 253 30.57 35.72 -9.40
CA GLY A 253 29.74 35.12 -10.44
C GLY A 253 28.32 35.63 -10.35
N LYS A 254 27.82 36.27 -11.40
CA LYS A 254 26.44 36.74 -11.53
C LYS A 254 25.70 35.91 -12.57
N ILE A 255 24.54 35.41 -12.22
CA ILE A 255 23.67 34.64 -13.12
C ILE A 255 22.56 35.55 -13.63
N GLU A 256 22.27 35.49 -14.92
CA GLU A 256 21.12 36.17 -15.52
C GLU A 256 20.01 35.18 -15.86
N PRO A 257 18.73 35.49 -15.54
CA PRO A 257 18.24 36.71 -14.91
C PRO A 257 18.46 36.77 -13.39
N LEU A 258 18.49 37.98 -12.82
CA LEU A 258 18.75 38.24 -11.40
C LEU A 258 17.75 37.54 -10.45
N ALA A 259 16.56 37.22 -10.95
CA ALA A 259 15.50 36.53 -10.23
C ALA A 259 15.67 35.00 -10.17
N ALA A 260 16.79 34.45 -10.66
CA ALA A 260 17.05 33.02 -10.61
C ALA A 260 17.03 32.49 -9.16
N THR A 261 16.12 31.55 -8.90
CA THR A 261 15.93 30.89 -7.60
C THR A 261 17.07 29.92 -7.26
N ASN A 262 17.72 29.36 -8.29
CA ASN A 262 18.90 28.51 -8.12
C ASN A 262 20.16 29.25 -8.56
N ARG A 263 21.04 29.58 -7.60
CA ARG A 263 22.27 30.35 -7.83
C ARG A 263 23.56 29.56 -7.66
N SER A 264 23.50 28.24 -7.69
CA SER A 264 24.71 27.42 -7.55
C SER A 264 25.59 27.51 -8.81
N ILE A 265 26.79 28.05 -8.67
CA ILE A 265 27.82 28.10 -9.73
C ILE A 265 28.88 27.05 -9.41
N LYS A 266 29.14 26.14 -10.35
CA LYS A 266 30.31 25.25 -10.28
C LYS A 266 31.45 25.91 -11.06
N TRP A 267 32.59 26.06 -10.39
CA TRP A 267 33.83 26.53 -11.01
C TRP A 267 34.65 25.31 -11.43
N SER A 268 35.19 25.34 -12.65
CA SER A 268 36.11 24.32 -13.18
C SER A 268 37.36 25.00 -13.73
#